data_AF-A0AA88GC91-F1
#
_entry.id   AF-A0AA88GC91-F1
#
_cell.length_a   1.000
_cell.length_b   1.000
_cell.length_c   1.000
_cell.angle_alpha   90.00
_cell.angle_beta   90.00
_cell.angle_gamma   90.00
#
_symmetry.space_group_name_H-M   'P 1'
#
loop_
_entity.id
_entity.type
_entity.pdbx_description
1 polymer ?
#
loop_
_entity_poly.entity_id
_entity_poly.type
_entity_poly.pdbx_seq_one_letter_code
_entity_poly.pdbx_strand_id
1 'polypeptide(L)'
;MSATSSILKAILKYIPKLDGNWHITILILNIIFPGIGTLVAACVSKKKKKYSIIFGLLQFFTSFLLVGWIWSVVWGIFMFKRNTGAAKLTPDI
;
A
#
# COMPACT_ATOMS: atom_id res chain seq x y z
N MET A 1 -22.44 5.52 -7.74
CA MET A 1 -21.24 4.72 -8.09
C MET A 1 -20.09 5.53 -8.73
N SER A 2 -20.09 6.88 -8.67
CA SER A 2 -19.03 7.73 -9.27
C SER A 2 -17.95 8.20 -8.28
N ALA A 3 -18.32 8.53 -7.03
CA ALA A 3 -17.39 9.07 -6.03
C ALA A 3 -16.30 8.08 -5.57
N THR A 4 -16.64 6.80 -5.45
CA THR A 4 -15.72 5.73 -5.00
C THR A 4 -14.56 5.51 -5.97
N SER A 5 -14.83 5.64 -7.28
CA SER A 5 -13.80 5.58 -8.34
C SER A 5 -12.83 6.76 -8.23
N SER A 6 -13.32 7.96 -7.95
CA SER A 6 -12.50 9.16 -7.81
C SER A 6 -11.59 9.12 -6.58
N ILE A 7 -12.13 8.69 -5.43
CA ILE A 7 -11.37 8.53 -4.19
C ILE A 7 -10.30 7.44 -4.35
N LEU A 8 -10.65 6.31 -4.98
CA LEU A 8 -9.70 5.24 -5.25
C LEU A 8 -8.55 5.73 -6.13
N LYS A 9 -8.83 6.49 -7.19
CA LYS A 9 -7.79 7.09 -8.05
C LYS A 9 -6.89 8.05 -7.28
N ALA A 10 -7.46 8.86 -6.38
CA ALA A 10 -6.69 9.75 -5.52
C ALA A 10 -5.77 8.97 -4.56
N ILE A 11 -6.27 7.90 -3.93
CA ILE A 11 -5.47 7.04 -3.04
C ILE A 11 -4.38 6.31 -3.82
N LEU A 12 -4.72 5.75 -4.97
CA LEU A 12 -3.77 5.08 -5.87
C LEU A 12 -2.61 6.00 -6.25
N LYS A 13 -2.81 7.33 -6.32
CA LYS A 13 -1.71 8.28 -6.56
C LYS A 13 -0.61 8.18 -5.51
N TYR A 14 -0.92 7.83 -4.26
CA TYR A 14 0.04 7.73 -3.17
C TYR A 14 0.62 6.33 -3.00
N ILE A 15 0.00 5.33 -3.64
CA ILE A 15 0.44 3.95 -3.55
C ILE A 15 1.59 3.73 -4.54
N PRO A 16 2.72 3.21 -4.08
CA PRO A 16 3.82 2.94 -4.98
C PRO A 16 3.47 1.77 -5.91
N LYS A 17 4.02 1.80 -7.13
CA LYS A 17 4.11 0.58 -7.93
C LYS A 17 5.30 -0.24 -7.49
N LEU A 18 5.08 -1.53 -7.38
CA LEU A 18 6.10 -2.51 -7.03
C LEU A 18 6.45 -3.28 -8.29
N ASP A 19 7.72 -3.66 -8.46
CA ASP A 19 8.11 -4.58 -9.52
C ASP A 19 7.99 -6.03 -9.00
N GLY A 20 7.79 -7.03 -9.87
CA GLY A 20 7.74 -8.44 -9.47
C GLY A 20 6.66 -8.79 -8.44
N ASN A 21 6.82 -9.87 -7.68
CA ASN A 21 5.80 -10.44 -6.78
C ASN A 21 5.74 -9.77 -5.38
N TRP A 22 6.44 -8.66 -5.18
CA TRP A 22 6.58 -7.99 -3.89
C TRP A 22 5.24 -7.58 -3.26
N HIS A 23 4.24 -7.28 -4.08
CA HIS A 23 2.90 -6.88 -3.66
C HIS A 23 2.17 -7.99 -2.88
N ILE A 24 2.43 -9.28 -3.16
CA ILE A 24 1.88 -10.41 -2.40
C ILE A 24 2.61 -10.53 -1.06
N THR A 25 3.94 -10.47 -1.08
CA THR A 25 4.77 -10.51 0.13
C THR A 25 4.39 -9.40 1.11
N ILE A 26 4.16 -8.18 0.61
CA ILE A 26 3.78 -7.02 1.42
C ILE A 26 2.38 -7.19 2.01
N LEU A 27 1.42 -7.75 1.26
CA LEU A 27 0.09 -8.06 1.78
C LEU A 27 0.17 -9.04 2.95
N ILE A 28 0.91 -10.14 2.79
CA ILE A 28 1.11 -11.14 3.84
C ILE A 28 1.80 -10.50 5.06
N LEU A 29 2.82 -9.68 4.82
CA LEU A 29 3.58 -9.05 5.89
C LEU A 29 2.73 -8.04 6.68
N ASN A 30 1.85 -7.29 6.02
CA ASN A 30 0.92 -6.37 6.69
C ASN A 30 -0.19 -7.08 7.48
N ILE A 31 -0.52 -8.34 7.16
CA ILE A 31 -1.47 -9.15 7.94
C ILE A 31 -0.83 -9.61 9.25
N ILE A 32 0.44 -10.02 9.24
CA ILE A 32 1.14 -10.54 10.43
C ILE A 32 1.73 -9.39 11.27
N PHE A 33 2.38 -8.42 10.61
CA PHE A 33 3.05 -7.29 11.24
C PHE A 33 2.64 -5.97 10.57
N PRO A 34 1.65 -5.27 11.13
CA PRO A 34 1.14 -4.04 10.52
C PRO A 34 2.22 -2.96 10.48
N GLY A 35 2.38 -2.34 9.32
CA GLY A 35 3.36 -1.29 9.07
C GLY A 35 4.69 -1.79 8.51
N ILE A 36 5.13 -3.02 8.82
CA ILE A 36 6.40 -3.56 8.32
C ILE A 36 6.32 -3.83 6.82
N GLY A 37 5.23 -4.42 6.33
CA GLY A 37 5.03 -4.62 4.88
C GLY A 37 5.05 -3.30 4.11
N THR A 38 4.43 -2.26 4.65
CA THR A 38 4.42 -0.92 4.04
C THR A 38 5.82 -0.26 4.05
N LEU A 39 6.64 -0.51 5.08
CA LEU A 39 8.05 -0.06 5.12
C LEU A 39 8.92 -0.81 4.10
N VAL A 40 8.76 -2.13 3.98
CA VAL A 40 9.44 -2.93 2.95
C VAL A 40 9.03 -2.46 1.55
N ALA A 41 7.75 -2.13 1.35
CA ALA A 41 7.27 -1.53 0.12
C ALA A 41 8.05 -0.25 -0.22
N ALA A 42 8.37 0.59 0.77
CA ALA A 42 9.15 1.80 0.53
C ALA A 42 10.59 1.53 0.06
N CYS A 43 11.20 0.44 0.52
CA CYS A 43 12.55 0.03 0.12
C CYS A 43 12.57 -0.52 -1.31
N VAL A 44 11.56 -1.31 -1.66
CA VAL A 44 11.44 -1.97 -2.98
C VAL A 44 10.95 -1.00 -4.06
N SER A 45 10.14 -0.02 -3.68
CA SER A 45 9.55 0.92 -4.63
C SER A 45 10.57 1.94 -5.10
N LYS A 46 10.68 2.15 -6.42
CA LYS A 46 11.57 3.18 -6.98
C LYS A 46 11.05 4.61 -6.75
N LYS A 47 9.72 4.77 -6.69
CA LYS A 47 9.03 6.05 -6.52
C LYS A 47 8.14 6.03 -5.27
N LYS A 48 7.76 7.21 -4.76
CA LYS A 48 6.79 7.38 -3.65
C LYS A 48 7.21 6.73 -2.31
N LYS A 49 8.53 6.59 -2.10
CA LYS A 49 9.15 6.05 -0.88
C LYS A 49 8.73 6.81 0.38
N LYS A 50 8.74 8.15 0.33
CA LYS A 50 8.41 9.01 1.48
C LYS A 50 7.03 8.72 2.05
N TYR A 51 6.02 8.60 1.18
CA TYR A 51 4.64 8.27 1.61
C TYR A 51 4.56 6.88 2.23
N SER A 52 5.21 5.89 1.62
CA SER A 52 5.21 4.52 2.14
C SER A 52 5.90 4.41 3.50
N ILE A 53 6.98 5.18 3.73
CA ILE A 53 7.63 5.26 5.05
C ILE A 53 6.71 5.91 6.08
N ILE A 54 6.10 7.05 5.76
CA ILE A 54 5.21 7.77 6.68
C ILE A 54 4.00 6.92 7.04
N PHE A 55 3.32 6.31 6.06
CA PHE A 55 2.18 5.44 6.32
C PHE A 55 2.58 4.16 7.06
N GLY A 56 3.75 3.57 6.75
CA GLY A 56 4.25 2.40 7.45
C GLY A 56 4.56 2.67 8.93
N LEU A 57 5.19 3.81 9.23
CA LEU A 57 5.43 4.26 10.61
C LEU A 57 4.11 4.54 11.34
N LEU A 58 3.20 5.27 10.71
CA LEU A 58 1.89 5.58 11.31
C LEU A 58 1.11 4.29 11.62
N GLN A 59 1.10 3.33 10.69
CA GLN A 59 0.47 2.03 10.88
C GLN A 59 1.12 1.24 12.01
N PHE A 60 2.44 1.32 12.18
CA PHE A 60 3.16 0.66 13.26
C PHE A 60 2.79 1.26 14.63
N PHE A 61 2.76 2.59 14.76
CA PHE A 61 2.37 3.26 16.01
C PHE A 61 0.89 3.10 16.34
N THR A 62 0.01 3.12 15.34
CA THR A 62 -1.45 2.95 15.51
C THR A 62 -1.87 1.47 15.55
N SER A 63 -0.95 0.53 15.31
CA SER A 63 -1.18 -0.92 15.35
C SER A 63 -1.82 -1.37 16.65
N PHE A 64 -1.37 -0.81 17.78
CA PHE A 64 -1.86 -1.13 19.13
C PHE A 64 -3.37 -0.94 19.28
N LEU A 65 -3.99 -0.07 18.48
CA LEU A 65 -5.41 0.25 18.53
C LEU A 65 -6.30 -0.65 17.64
N LEU A 66 -5.76 -1.72 17.02
CA LEU A 66 -6.40 -2.55 15.96
C LEU A 66 -6.76 -1.78 14.67
N VAL A 67 -7.03 -0.48 14.78
CA VAL A 67 -7.27 0.45 13.65
C VAL A 67 -6.04 0.52 12.73
N GLY A 68 -4.83 0.57 13.30
CA GLY A 68 -3.60 0.55 12.50
C GLY A 68 -3.39 -0.77 11.77
N TRP A 69 -3.87 -1.88 12.34
CA TRP A 69 -3.82 -3.20 11.72
C TRP A 69 -4.76 -3.31 10.52
N ILE A 70 -6.04 -2.95 10.68
CA ILE A 70 -7.02 -2.93 9.58
C ILE A 70 -6.54 -2.01 8.45
N TRP A 71 -6.02 -0.82 8.80
CA TRP A 71 -5.44 0.08 7.81
C TRP A 71 -4.30 -0.61 7.06
N SER A 72 -3.39 -1.29 7.75
CA SER A 72 -2.26 -1.99 7.13
C SER A 72 -2.71 -3.06 6.11
N VAL A 73 -3.73 -3.84 6.46
CA VAL A 73 -4.31 -4.85 5.56
C VAL A 73 -4.96 -4.20 4.33
N VAL A 74 -5.75 -3.14 4.52
CA VAL A 74 -6.38 -2.38 3.43
C VAL A 74 -5.32 -1.80 2.48
N TRP A 75 -4.21 -1.29 3.03
CA TRP A 75 -3.08 -0.80 2.24
C TRP A 75 -2.42 -1.90 1.41
N GLY A 76 -2.24 -3.08 1.99
CA GLY A 76 -1.75 -4.27 1.28
C GLY A 76 -2.65 -4.66 0.11
N ILE A 77 -3.97 -4.65 0.31
CA ILE A 77 -4.96 -4.95 -0.75
C ILE A 77 -4.87 -3.92 -1.87
N PHE A 78 -4.70 -2.63 -1.55
CA PHE A 78 -4.56 -1.62 -2.59
C PHE A 78 -3.24 -1.73 -3.36
N MET A 79 -2.13 -2.08 -2.70
CA MET A 79 -0.88 -2.39 -3.40
C MET A 79 -1.05 -3.59 -4.33
N PHE A 80 -1.72 -4.64 -3.87
CA PHE A 80 -2.04 -5.81 -4.70
C PHE A 80 -2.88 -5.43 -5.93
N LYS A 81 -3.95 -4.65 -5.73
CA LYS A 81 -4.80 -4.17 -6.83
C LYS A 81 -4.07 -3.25 -7.79
N ARG A 82 -3.17 -2.39 -7.31
CA ARG A 82 -2.35 -1.50 -8.16
C ARG A 82 -1.40 -2.29 -9.05
N ASN A 83 -0.94 -3.44 -8.57
CA ASN A 83 0.04 -4.29 -9.26
C ASN A 83 -0.56 -5.41 -10.12
N THR A 84 -1.89 -5.59 -10.09
CA THR A 84 -2.60 -6.66 -10.79
C THR A 84 -3.57 -6.08 -11.83
N GLY A 85 -3.80 -6.81 -12.93
CA GLY A 85 -4.79 -6.47 -13.96
C GLY A 85 -4.51 -5.14 -14.69
N ALA A 86 -5.56 -4.43 -15.08
CA ALA A 86 -5.48 -3.17 -15.86
C ALA A 86 -4.74 -2.03 -15.13
N ALA A 87 -4.69 -2.05 -13.79
CA ALA A 87 -4.03 -1.02 -13.00
C ALA A 87 -2.50 -1.02 -13.15
N LYS A 88 -1.92 -2.16 -13.54
CA LYS A 88 -0.49 -2.29 -13.82
C LYS A 88 -0.06 -1.40 -14.99
N LEU A 89 -0.97 -1.14 -15.95
CA LEU A 89 -0.73 -0.33 -17.15
C LEU A 89 -0.82 1.18 -16.89
N THR A 90 -1.41 1.62 -15.77
CA THR A 90 -1.57 3.04 -15.44
C THR A 90 -0.22 3.67 -15.09
N PRO A 91 0.37 4.58 -15.89
CA PRO A 91 1.71 5.09 -15.63
C PRO A 91 1.82 5.77 -14.25
N ASP A 92 3.01 5.72 -13.65
CA ASP A 92 3.28 6.44 -12.41
C ASP A 92 3.34 7.95 -12.71
N ILE A 93 2.18 8.59 -12.57
CA ILE A 93 2.02 10.05 -12.45
C ILE A 93 2.72 10.57 -11.20
#